data_AF-A0A0F9E6S2-F1
#
_entry.id   AF-A0A0F9E6S2-F1
#
_cell.length_a   1.000
_cell.length_b   1.000
_cell.length_c   1.000
_cell.angle_alpha   90.00
_cell.angle_beta   90.00
_cell.angle_gamma   90.00
#
_symmetry.space_group_name_H-M   'P 1'
#
loop_
_entity.id
_entity.type
_entity.pdbx_description
1 polymer ?
#
loop_
_entity_poly.entity_id
_entity_poly.type
_entity_poly.pdbx_seq_one_letter_code
_entity_poly.pdbx_strand_id
1 'polypeptide(L)'
;MANIAINGFGRIGRLFFRQAFGVKDMNIVAVNDLGDPENLAYLLTHDSVYGNWDKSVSVKHEKLVVGGQEVSCYQIRDPLELPWKKLGVDIVVEATGMFEEYEKARAHITAGAKRVVLTAPAKDADGTEGATILMGINEDTMDKVILTSNGSCTTNAAAPVIQILKETIGIKKAILSPGAMVDCPRCGTL
;
A
#
# COMPACT_ATOMS: atom_id res chain seq x y z
N MET A 1 -10.15 -8.00 13.70
CA MET A 1 -9.70 -6.62 13.41
C MET A 1 -8.18 -6.59 13.48
N ALA A 2 -7.52 -6.33 12.36
CA ALA A 2 -6.06 -6.27 12.26
C ALA A 2 -5.57 -4.82 12.40
N ASN A 3 -4.48 -4.63 13.15
CA ASN A 3 -3.82 -3.33 13.28
C ASN A 3 -2.90 -3.09 12.08
N ILE A 4 -3.19 -2.04 11.33
CA ILE A 4 -2.50 -1.67 10.11
C ILE A 4 -1.63 -0.44 10.35
N ALA A 5 -0.37 -0.51 9.92
CA ALA A 5 0.49 0.66 9.80
C ALA A 5 0.81 0.93 8.33
N ILE A 6 0.93 2.20 7.95
CA ILE A 6 1.28 2.60 6.58
C ILE A 6 2.65 3.27 6.61
N ASN A 7 3.62 2.72 5.89
CA ASN A 7 4.93 3.35 5.69
C ASN A 7 4.96 4.01 4.31
N GLY A 8 5.12 5.33 4.26
CA GLY A 8 4.96 6.14 3.06
C GLY A 8 3.52 6.61 2.87
N PHE A 9 3.27 7.90 3.10
CA PHE A 9 1.97 8.55 3.00
C PHE A 9 1.83 9.39 1.72
N GLY A 10 2.41 8.85 0.64
CA GLY A 10 2.26 9.33 -0.72
C GLY A 10 0.90 8.98 -1.33
N ARG A 11 0.82 8.93 -2.66
CA ARG A 11 -0.43 8.67 -3.39
C ARG A 11 -1.08 7.35 -2.95
N ILE A 12 -0.34 6.25 -2.96
CA ILE A 12 -0.90 4.93 -2.61
C ILE A 12 -1.24 4.85 -1.13
N GLY A 13 -0.36 5.32 -0.23
CA GLY A 13 -0.61 5.32 1.20
C GLY A 13 -1.87 6.09 1.60
N ARG A 14 -2.11 7.28 1.03
CA ARG A 14 -3.33 8.06 1.31
C ARG A 14 -4.59 7.43 0.72
N LEU A 15 -4.51 6.88 -0.49
CA LEU A 15 -5.64 6.19 -1.09
C LEU A 15 -6.01 4.93 -0.30
N PHE A 16 -5.01 4.14 0.11
CA PHE A 16 -5.22 3.00 0.99
C PHE A 16 -5.86 3.45 2.30
N PHE A 17 -5.37 4.53 2.92
CA PHE A 17 -5.96 5.08 4.14
C PHE A 17 -7.44 5.42 3.94
N ARG A 18 -7.79 6.18 2.89
CA ARG A 18 -9.18 6.57 2.61
C ARG A 18 -10.10 5.36 2.40
N GLN A 19 -9.60 4.30 1.75
CA GLN A 19 -10.37 3.07 1.49
C GLN A 19 -10.50 2.16 2.72
N ALA A 20 -9.45 2.07 3.55
CA ALA A 20 -9.44 1.21 4.72
C ALA A 20 -10.08 1.86 5.96
N PHE A 21 -10.18 3.19 6.01
CA PHE A 21 -10.74 3.91 7.14
C PHE A 21 -12.23 3.58 7.35
N GLY A 22 -12.56 3.01 8.51
CA GLY A 22 -13.93 2.59 8.86
C GLY A 22 -14.31 1.18 8.39
N VAL A 23 -13.41 0.45 7.73
CA VAL A 23 -13.61 -0.97 7.40
C VAL A 23 -13.56 -1.80 8.69
N LYS A 24 -14.62 -2.58 8.96
CA LYS A 24 -14.83 -3.30 10.23
C LYS A 24 -13.64 -4.14 10.72
N ASP A 25 -12.86 -4.71 9.81
CA ASP A 25 -11.75 -5.61 10.14
C ASP A 25 -10.37 -4.97 10.04
N MET A 26 -10.28 -3.68 9.71
CA MET A 26 -9.03 -2.94 9.57
C MET A 26 -8.99 -1.75 10.53
N ASN A 27 -7.97 -1.71 11.37
CA ASN A 27 -7.73 -0.60 12.28
C ASN A 27 -6.40 0.08 11.91
N ILE A 28 -6.46 1.25 11.30
CA ILE A 28 -5.24 2.01 10.99
C ILE A 28 -4.73 2.65 12.29
N VAL A 29 -3.59 2.17 12.78
CA VAL A 29 -3.01 2.61 14.07
C VAL A 29 -1.85 3.59 13.90
N ALA A 30 -1.18 3.56 12.76
CA ALA A 30 -0.05 4.44 12.49
C ALA A 30 0.16 4.74 11.00
N VAL A 31 0.70 5.92 10.74
CA VAL A 31 1.29 6.31 9.46
C VAL A 31 2.72 6.79 9.71
N ASN A 32 3.63 6.52 8.79
CA ASN A 32 4.99 7.07 8.79
C ASN A 32 5.28 7.73 7.45
N ASP A 33 5.73 8.98 7.47
CA ASP A 33 6.21 9.71 6.30
C ASP A 33 7.15 10.84 6.75
N LEU A 34 8.10 11.23 5.90
CA LEU A 34 9.04 12.31 6.25
C LEU A 34 8.42 13.71 6.09
N GLY A 35 7.24 13.81 5.49
CA GLY A 35 6.46 15.04 5.39
C GLY A 35 5.92 15.51 6.74
N ASP A 36 5.73 16.82 6.85
CA ASP A 36 5.12 17.49 8.01
C ASP A 36 3.65 17.04 8.20
N PRO A 37 3.21 16.65 9.42
CA PRO A 37 1.89 16.08 9.66
C PRO A 37 0.72 16.95 9.20
N GLU A 38 0.84 18.27 9.30
CA GLU A 38 -0.17 19.24 8.86
C GLU A 38 -0.32 19.21 7.34
N ASN A 39 0.81 19.11 6.61
CA ASN A 39 0.78 18.89 5.17
C ASN A 39 0.19 17.51 4.81
N LEU A 40 0.49 16.46 5.56
CA LEU A 40 -0.09 15.13 5.34
C LEU A 40 -1.61 15.12 5.56
N ALA A 41 -2.09 15.83 6.60
CA ALA A 41 -3.51 16.02 6.85
C ALA A 41 -4.21 16.78 5.71
N TYR A 42 -3.58 17.86 5.21
CA TYR A 42 -4.06 18.60 4.05
C TYR A 42 -4.15 17.70 2.82
N LEU A 43 -3.09 16.95 2.50
CA LEU A 43 -3.03 16.04 1.35
C LEU A 43 -3.96 14.83 1.45
N LEU A 44 -4.34 14.43 2.67
CA LEU A 44 -5.36 13.40 2.90
C LEU A 44 -6.77 13.96 2.64
N THR A 45 -7.00 15.22 3.01
CA THR A 45 -8.28 15.92 2.81
C THR A 45 -8.50 16.27 1.34
N HIS A 46 -7.46 16.76 0.66
CA HIS A 46 -7.54 17.29 -0.70
C HIS A 46 -6.77 16.40 -1.68
N ASP A 47 -7.51 15.69 -2.54
CA ASP A 47 -6.93 14.91 -3.62
C ASP A 47 -7.40 15.45 -4.98
N SER A 48 -6.47 15.73 -5.89
CA SER A 48 -6.80 16.31 -7.20
C SER A 48 -7.53 15.36 -8.15
N VAL A 49 -7.40 14.05 -7.95
CA VAL A 49 -8.02 13.03 -8.81
C VAL A 49 -9.34 12.55 -8.21
N TYR A 50 -9.37 12.32 -6.90
CA TYR A 50 -10.51 11.73 -6.20
C TYR A 50 -11.34 12.77 -5.41
N GLY A 51 -10.98 14.04 -5.53
CA GLY A 51 -11.65 15.14 -4.85
C GLY A 51 -11.43 15.16 -3.33
N ASN A 52 -12.11 16.11 -2.70
CA ASN A 52 -12.04 16.30 -1.26
C ASN A 52 -12.68 15.12 -0.52
N TRP A 53 -12.09 14.75 0.61
CA TRP A 53 -12.67 13.75 1.49
C TRP A 53 -13.72 14.36 2.42
N ASP A 54 -14.78 13.62 2.70
CA ASP A 54 -15.91 14.04 3.53
C ASP A 54 -15.62 13.97 5.03
N LYS A 55 -14.53 13.31 5.43
CA LYS A 55 -14.12 13.18 6.83
C LYS A 55 -13.31 14.40 7.28
N SER A 56 -13.58 14.86 8.50
CA SER A 56 -12.74 15.85 9.16
C SER A 56 -11.36 15.25 9.43
N VAL A 57 -10.30 15.94 9.00
CA VAL A 57 -8.91 15.58 9.26
C VAL A 57 -8.24 16.75 9.97
N SER A 58 -7.61 16.50 11.11
CA SER A 58 -6.79 17.49 11.81
C SER A 58 -5.57 16.84 12.44
N VAL A 59 -4.65 17.65 12.97
CA VAL A 59 -3.45 17.17 13.67
C VAL A 59 -3.52 17.57 15.13
N LYS A 60 -3.16 16.64 16.03
CA LYS A 60 -3.07 16.88 17.47
C LYS A 60 -1.93 16.06 18.07
N HIS A 61 -0.92 16.74 18.63
CA HIS A 61 0.23 16.10 19.29
C HIS A 61 0.86 14.97 18.46
N GLU A 62 1.25 15.25 17.20
CA GLU A 62 1.87 14.26 16.30
C GLU A 62 0.95 13.07 15.96
N LYS A 63 -0.37 13.27 16.05
CA LYS A 63 -1.38 12.31 15.58
C LYS A 63 -2.29 12.95 14.56
N LEU A 64 -2.68 12.17 13.56
CA LEU A 64 -3.79 12.51 12.69
C LEU A 64 -5.10 12.17 13.42
N VAL A 65 -6.02 13.13 13.49
CA VAL A 65 -7.37 12.92 14.00
C VAL A 65 -8.32 12.91 12.81
N VAL A 66 -8.77 11.72 12.43
CA VAL A 66 -9.64 11.50 11.27
C VAL A 66 -11.00 11.03 11.74
N GLY A 67 -12.06 11.79 11.47
CA GLY A 67 -13.43 11.44 11.90
C GLY A 67 -13.57 11.15 13.40
N GLY A 68 -12.71 11.77 14.24
CA GLY A 68 -12.64 11.54 15.68
C GLY A 68 -11.71 10.40 16.14
N GLN A 69 -11.16 9.60 15.22
CA GLN A 69 -10.17 8.56 15.53
C GLN A 69 -8.75 9.12 15.48
N GLU A 70 -7.95 8.85 16.52
CA GLU A 70 -6.53 9.21 16.55
C GLU A 70 -5.67 8.12 15.87
N VAL A 71 -4.78 8.53 14.98
CA VAL A 71 -3.78 7.68 14.31
C VAL A 71 -2.41 8.28 14.54
N SER A 72 -1.47 7.49 15.06
CA SER A 72 -0.10 7.97 15.32
C SER A 72 0.60 8.35 14.01
N CYS A 73 1.23 9.52 13.96
CA CYS A 73 2.01 9.96 12.81
C CYS A 73 3.49 9.97 13.20
N TYR A 74 4.32 9.25 12.44
CA TYR A 74 5.76 9.19 12.63
C TYR A 74 6.48 9.85 11.46
N GLN A 75 7.67 10.37 11.72
CA GLN A 75 8.59 10.93 10.72
C GLN A 75 9.97 10.27 10.84
N ILE A 76 9.99 8.94 10.80
CA ILE A 76 11.18 8.12 11.03
C ILE A 76 11.66 7.54 9.71
N ARG A 77 12.95 7.70 9.42
CA ARG A 77 13.55 7.26 8.14
C ARG A 77 13.92 5.78 8.14
N ASP A 78 14.42 5.27 9.26
CA ASP A 78 14.80 3.86 9.41
C ASP A 78 13.60 3.03 9.93
N PRO A 79 13.10 2.07 9.14
CA PRO A 79 12.06 1.14 9.58
C PRO A 79 12.32 0.42 10.90
N LEU A 80 13.58 0.20 11.28
CA LEU A 80 13.96 -0.49 12.53
C LEU A 80 13.63 0.33 13.78
N GLU A 81 13.56 1.65 13.67
CA GLU A 81 13.25 2.55 14.78
C GLU A 81 11.74 2.73 14.99
N LEU A 82 10.91 2.24 14.05
CA LEU A 82 9.47 2.35 14.14
C LEU A 82 8.91 1.46 15.27
N PRO A 83 7.99 1.96 16.11
CA PRO A 83 7.53 1.23 17.31
C PRO A 83 6.44 0.19 17.01
N TRP A 84 6.55 -0.58 15.92
CA TRP A 84 5.53 -1.55 15.47
C TRP A 84 5.16 -2.57 16.53
N LYS A 85 6.15 -3.12 17.24
CA LYS A 85 5.91 -4.03 18.37
C LYS A 85 5.04 -3.40 19.45
N LYS A 86 5.33 -2.15 19.83
CA LYS A 86 4.60 -1.43 20.90
C LYS A 86 3.17 -1.12 20.49
N LEU A 87 2.95 -0.82 19.20
CA LEU A 87 1.63 -0.55 18.64
C LEU A 87 0.84 -1.83 18.32
N GLY A 88 1.44 -3.01 18.45
CA GLY A 88 0.82 -4.28 18.11
C GLY A 88 0.42 -4.36 16.64
N VAL A 89 1.27 -3.87 15.74
CA VAL A 89 1.01 -3.86 14.29
C VAL A 89 0.98 -5.28 13.75
N ASP A 90 -0.11 -5.64 13.10
CA ASP A 90 -0.25 -6.93 12.42
C ASP A 90 0.30 -6.83 10.99
N ILE A 91 -0.02 -5.76 10.28
CA ILE A 91 0.33 -5.60 8.86
C ILE A 91 0.91 -4.21 8.62
N VAL A 92 2.06 -4.15 7.96
CA VAL A 92 2.62 -2.92 7.41
C VAL A 92 2.30 -2.87 5.91
N VAL A 93 1.70 -1.78 5.47
CA VAL A 93 1.58 -1.42 4.06
C VAL A 93 2.80 -0.56 3.71
N GLU A 94 3.73 -1.14 2.96
CA GLU A 94 4.97 -0.49 2.52
C GLU A 94 4.73 0.19 1.17
N ALA A 95 4.53 1.51 1.24
CA ALA A 95 4.13 2.37 0.14
C ALA A 95 5.12 3.53 -0.12
N THR A 96 6.35 3.44 0.38
CA THR A 96 7.40 4.44 0.13
C THR A 96 8.01 4.30 -1.27
N GLY A 97 8.02 3.09 -1.84
CA GLY A 97 8.77 2.77 -3.06
C GLY A 97 10.29 2.72 -2.86
N MET A 98 10.79 2.81 -1.61
CA MET A 98 12.22 2.66 -1.31
C MET A 98 12.58 1.25 -0.87
N PHE A 99 11.67 0.57 -0.17
CA PHE A 99 11.85 -0.79 0.35
C PHE A 99 11.23 -1.83 -0.59
N GLU A 100 11.67 -1.85 -1.85
CA GLU A 100 11.15 -2.73 -2.92
C GLU A 100 11.82 -4.12 -2.97
N GLU A 101 12.54 -4.51 -1.93
CA GLU A 101 13.15 -5.83 -1.77
C GLU A 101 12.60 -6.46 -0.49
N TYR A 102 12.21 -7.74 -0.51
CA TYR A 102 11.74 -8.47 0.66
C TYR A 102 12.78 -8.40 1.80
N GLU A 103 14.07 -8.56 1.48
CA GLU A 103 15.17 -8.43 2.44
C GLU A 103 15.17 -7.08 3.17
N LYS A 104 14.94 -5.98 2.45
CA LYS A 104 14.90 -4.64 3.04
C LYS A 104 13.61 -4.42 3.84
N ALA A 105 12.48 -4.89 3.32
CA ALA A 105 11.19 -4.80 3.98
C ALA A 105 11.12 -5.60 5.29
N ARG A 106 11.99 -6.62 5.44
CA ARG A 106 12.17 -7.39 6.67
C ARG A 106 12.50 -6.52 7.89
N ALA A 107 13.04 -5.32 7.69
CA ALA A 107 13.24 -4.35 8.77
C ALA A 107 11.95 -4.05 9.54
N HIS A 108 10.78 -4.03 8.89
CA HIS A 108 9.50 -3.87 9.57
C HIS A 108 9.10 -5.08 10.43
N ILE A 109 9.43 -6.29 9.98
CA ILE A 109 9.23 -7.52 10.77
C ILE A 109 10.12 -7.46 12.03
N THR A 110 11.38 -7.06 11.86
CA THR A 110 12.32 -6.86 12.98
C THR A 110 11.83 -5.80 13.96
N ALA A 111 11.23 -4.71 13.47
CA ALA A 111 10.59 -3.68 14.29
C ALA A 111 9.31 -4.17 15.02
N GLY A 112 8.79 -5.34 14.64
CA GLY A 112 7.74 -6.07 15.36
C GLY A 112 6.40 -6.18 14.64
N ALA A 113 6.31 -5.83 13.35
CA ALA A 113 5.15 -6.15 12.54
C ALA A 113 5.08 -7.67 12.26
N LYS A 114 3.88 -8.23 12.06
CA LYS A 114 3.73 -9.66 11.75
C LYS A 114 3.81 -9.97 10.26
N ARG A 115 3.41 -9.03 9.41
CA ARG A 115 3.37 -9.15 7.94
C ARG A 115 3.69 -7.81 7.28
N VAL A 116 4.26 -7.86 6.08
CA VAL A 116 4.49 -6.66 5.24
C VAL A 116 3.91 -6.87 3.85
N VAL A 117 3.22 -5.87 3.34
CA VAL A 117 2.69 -5.81 1.97
C VAL A 117 3.36 -4.67 1.22
N LEU A 118 4.20 -5.00 0.24
CA LEU A 118 4.77 -4.03 -0.69
C LEU A 118 3.70 -3.60 -1.70
N THR A 119 3.55 -2.31 -1.93
CA THR A 119 2.61 -1.78 -2.92
C THR A 119 3.22 -1.63 -4.33
N ALA A 120 4.37 -2.23 -4.56
CA ALA A 120 5.12 -2.22 -5.83
C ALA A 120 5.73 -3.60 -6.09
N PRO A 121 6.12 -3.92 -7.35
CA PRO A 121 6.85 -5.15 -7.65
C PRO A 121 8.10 -5.29 -6.80
N ALA A 122 8.27 -6.46 -6.21
CA ALA A 122 9.53 -6.81 -5.55
C ALA A 122 10.66 -6.90 -6.60
N LYS A 123 11.86 -6.48 -6.22
CA LYS A 123 13.08 -6.58 -7.06
C LYS A 123 13.78 -7.91 -6.91
N ASP A 124 13.61 -8.56 -5.77
CA ASP A 124 14.06 -9.91 -5.49
C ASP A 124 13.05 -10.96 -6.00
N ALA A 125 13.57 -12.15 -6.27
CA ALA A 125 12.76 -13.25 -6.74
C ALA A 125 11.86 -13.79 -5.61
N ASP A 126 10.66 -14.24 -6.00
CA ASP A 126 9.78 -14.93 -5.08
C ASP A 126 10.45 -16.19 -4.51
N GLY A 127 10.19 -16.47 -3.24
CA GLY A 127 10.83 -17.54 -2.48
C GLY A 127 10.01 -17.95 -1.26
N THR A 128 10.70 -18.52 -0.27
CA THR A 128 10.03 -19.04 0.94
C THR A 128 9.56 -17.96 1.90
N GLU A 129 10.16 -16.77 1.84
CA GLU A 129 9.84 -15.68 2.77
C GLU A 129 8.98 -14.58 2.16
N GLY A 130 9.09 -14.41 0.84
CA GLY A 130 8.44 -13.35 0.07
C GLY A 130 7.85 -13.88 -1.22
N ALA A 131 6.63 -13.45 -1.57
CA ALA A 131 6.03 -13.79 -2.86
C ALA A 131 5.14 -12.67 -3.40
N THR A 132 5.04 -12.58 -4.73
CA THR A 132 4.09 -11.69 -5.38
C THR A 132 2.72 -12.34 -5.37
N ILE A 133 1.75 -11.67 -4.76
CA ILE A 133 0.37 -12.13 -4.63
C ILE A 133 -0.52 -11.23 -5.48
N LEU A 134 -1.31 -11.87 -6.34
CA LEU A 134 -2.32 -11.23 -7.18
C LEU A 134 -3.68 -11.84 -6.80
N MET A 135 -4.55 -10.98 -6.29
CA MET A 135 -5.90 -11.38 -5.89
C MET A 135 -6.67 -11.92 -7.10
N GLY A 136 -7.33 -13.05 -6.92
CA GLY A 136 -8.03 -13.84 -7.93
C GLY A 136 -7.15 -14.80 -8.72
N ILE A 137 -5.83 -14.81 -8.48
CA ILE A 137 -4.85 -15.59 -9.28
C ILE A 137 -4.10 -16.63 -8.43
N ASN A 138 -3.44 -16.19 -7.35
CA ASN A 138 -2.54 -17.03 -6.54
C ASN A 138 -2.56 -16.70 -5.04
N GLU A 139 -3.68 -16.15 -4.57
CA GLU A 139 -3.92 -15.70 -3.18
C GLU A 139 -3.72 -16.78 -2.11
N ASP A 140 -3.91 -18.04 -2.46
CA ASP A 140 -3.62 -19.21 -1.62
C ASP A 140 -2.13 -19.41 -1.30
N THR A 141 -1.23 -18.63 -1.90
CA THR A 141 0.18 -18.54 -1.50
C THR A 141 0.39 -17.57 -0.32
N MET A 142 -0.55 -16.67 -0.05
CA MET A 142 -0.41 -15.61 0.96
C MET A 142 -0.18 -16.14 2.38
N ASP A 143 -0.79 -17.28 2.73
CA ASP A 143 -0.64 -17.91 4.04
C ASP A 143 0.73 -18.57 4.27
N LYS A 144 1.51 -18.77 3.20
CA LYS A 144 2.81 -19.46 3.24
C LYS A 144 3.99 -18.52 3.44
N VAL A 145 3.79 -17.23 3.20
CA VAL A 145 4.83 -16.19 3.26
C VAL A 145 4.38 -15.08 4.21
N ILE A 146 5.32 -14.29 4.73
CA ILE A 146 5.03 -13.13 5.60
C ILE A 146 5.36 -11.79 4.95
N LEU A 147 6.11 -11.81 3.86
CA LEU A 147 6.37 -10.66 3.00
C LEU A 147 5.62 -10.90 1.70
N THR A 148 4.86 -9.91 1.24
CA THR A 148 4.11 -10.05 -0.02
C THR A 148 4.26 -8.80 -0.86
N SER A 149 4.41 -8.96 -2.16
CA SER A 149 4.24 -7.86 -3.12
C SER A 149 2.85 -7.93 -3.75
N ASN A 150 2.15 -6.80 -3.82
CA ASN A 150 0.90 -6.71 -4.57
C ASN A 150 1.13 -6.48 -6.08
N GLY A 151 2.35 -6.71 -6.58
CA GLY A 151 2.75 -6.46 -7.96
C GLY A 151 2.63 -4.98 -8.36
N SER A 152 2.46 -4.73 -9.65
CA SER A 152 2.18 -3.39 -10.19
C SER A 152 0.70 -3.22 -10.52
N CYS A 153 0.24 -1.98 -10.69
CA CYS A 153 -1.10 -1.70 -11.21
C CYS A 153 -1.33 -2.35 -12.59
N THR A 154 -0.33 -2.32 -13.47
CA THR A 154 -0.39 -2.98 -14.78
C THR A 154 -0.50 -4.50 -14.65
N THR A 155 0.24 -5.10 -13.71
CA THR A 155 0.18 -6.54 -13.44
C THR A 155 -1.23 -6.94 -12.98
N ASN A 156 -1.80 -6.21 -12.02
CA ASN A 156 -3.16 -6.46 -11.53
C ASN A 156 -4.22 -6.29 -12.63
N ALA A 157 -4.04 -5.32 -13.53
CA ALA A 157 -4.97 -5.11 -14.64
C ALA A 157 -4.91 -6.24 -15.70
N ALA A 158 -3.70 -6.75 -15.99
CA ALA A 158 -3.51 -7.71 -17.07
C ALA A 158 -3.64 -9.18 -16.62
N ALA A 159 -3.25 -9.51 -15.38
CA ALA A 159 -3.12 -10.88 -14.92
C ALA A 159 -4.42 -11.72 -15.00
N PRO A 160 -5.60 -11.21 -14.58
CA PRO A 160 -6.85 -11.98 -14.69
C PRO A 160 -7.19 -12.35 -16.14
N VAL A 161 -7.00 -11.41 -17.07
CA VAL A 161 -7.26 -11.64 -18.49
C VAL A 161 -6.29 -12.70 -19.04
N ILE A 162 -5.01 -12.59 -18.69
CA ILE A 162 -3.98 -13.56 -19.11
C ILE A 162 -4.29 -14.96 -18.54
N GLN A 163 -4.75 -15.06 -17.30
CA GLN A 163 -5.11 -16.35 -16.69
C GLN A 163 -6.27 -17.02 -17.43
N ILE A 164 -7.36 -16.30 -17.67
CA ILE A 164 -8.53 -16.84 -18.40
C ILE A 164 -8.12 -17.31 -19.79
N LEU A 165 -7.36 -16.51 -20.54
CA LEU A 165 -6.91 -16.87 -21.88
C LEU A 165 -5.99 -18.10 -21.87
N LYS A 166 -5.10 -18.20 -20.87
CA LYS A 166 -4.19 -19.33 -20.70
C LYS A 166 -4.95 -20.64 -20.41
N GLU A 167 -5.97 -20.59 -19.57
CA GLU A 167 -6.76 -21.76 -19.17
C GLU A 167 -7.76 -22.21 -20.23
N THR A 168 -8.31 -21.28 -21.01
CA THR A 168 -9.38 -21.57 -21.98
C THR A 168 -8.84 -21.97 -23.35
N ILE A 169 -7.97 -21.14 -23.94
CA ILE A 169 -7.52 -21.30 -25.33
C ILE A 169 -6.01 -21.55 -25.45
N GLY A 170 -5.26 -21.30 -24.36
CA GLY A 170 -3.80 -21.37 -24.32
C GLY A 170 -3.13 -20.17 -24.98
N ILE A 171 -1.97 -19.76 -24.44
CA ILE A 171 -1.18 -18.64 -24.96
C ILE A 171 0.20 -19.17 -25.37
N LYS A 172 0.59 -18.99 -26.64
CA LYS A 172 1.95 -19.27 -27.11
C LYS A 172 2.89 -18.08 -26.92
N LYS A 173 2.42 -16.86 -27.23
CA LYS A 173 3.15 -15.59 -27.06
C LYS A 173 2.13 -14.47 -26.83
N ALA A 174 2.49 -13.49 -26.01
CA ALA A 174 1.72 -12.28 -25.77
C ALA A 174 2.66 -11.08 -25.68
N ILE A 175 2.19 -9.91 -26.12
CA ILE A 175 2.89 -8.63 -25.99
C ILE A 175 1.94 -7.67 -25.29
N LEU A 176 2.41 -7.03 -24.22
CA LEU A 176 1.66 -6.01 -23.49
C LEU A 176 2.37 -4.67 -23.66
N SER A 177 1.64 -3.67 -24.15
CA SER A 177 2.12 -2.29 -24.28
C SER A 177 1.25 -1.39 -23.42
N PRO A 178 1.68 -1.07 -22.17
CA PRO A 178 0.92 -0.15 -21.34
C PRO A 178 1.00 1.27 -21.93
N GLY A 179 -0.15 1.86 -22.24
CA GLY A 179 -0.24 3.30 -22.46
C GLY A 179 -0.14 4.00 -21.12
N ALA A 180 0.92 4.78 -20.90
CA ALA A 180 0.91 5.74 -19.79
C ALA A 180 -0.16 6.80 -20.07
N MET A 181 -0.72 7.43 -19.03
CA MET A 181 -1.55 8.62 -19.22
C MET A 181 -0.72 9.67 -19.97
N VAL A 182 -0.97 9.77 -21.26
CA VAL A 182 -0.52 10.89 -22.08
C VAL A 182 -1.64 11.90 -21.95
N ASP A 183 -1.32 13.10 -21.44
CA ASP A 183 -2.24 14.22 -21.55
C ASP A 183 -2.69 14.28 -23.01
N CYS A 184 -3.98 14.04 -23.25
CA CYS A 184 -4.57 14.21 -24.55
C CYS A 184 -5.06 15.65 -24.61
N PRO A 185 -4.31 16.60 -25.21
CA PRO A 185 -4.76 17.99 -25.30
C PRO A 185 -6.04 18.18 -26.12
N ARG A 186 -6.61 17.12 -26.71
CA ARG A 186 -7.91 17.11 -27.41
C ARG A 186 -9.09 16.62 -26.56
N CYS A 187 -8.85 16.01 -25.41
CA CYS A 187 -9.92 15.61 -24.50
C CYS A 187 -10.04 16.70 -23.43
N GLY A 188 -10.80 17.75 -23.75
CA GLY A 188 -11.09 18.83 -22.83
C GLY A 188 -11.65 18.32 -21.50
N THR A 189 -11.26 19.00 -20.42
CA THR A 189 -11.92 19.00 -19.11
C THR A 189 -13.45 18.91 -19.25
N LEU A 190 -14.03 17.85 -18.69
CA LEU A 190 -15.43 17.83 -18.29
C LEU A 190 -15.53 18.27 -16.83
#